data_AF-A0A4U0VPI8-F1
#
_entry.id   AF-A0A4U0VPI8-F1
#
_cell.length_a   1.000
_cell.length_b   1.000
_cell.length_c   1.000
_cell.angle_alpha   90.00
_cell.angle_beta   90.00
_cell.angle_gamma   90.00
#
_symmetry.space_group_name_H-M   'P 1'
#
loop_
_entity.id
_entity.type
_entity.pdbx_description
1 polymer ?
#
loop_
_entity_poly.entity_id
_entity_poly.type
_entity_poly.pdbx_seq_one_letter_code
_entity_poly.pdbx_strand_id
1 'polypeptide(L)'
;MLREINARDLVSGRGKGGKGLGKGGAKRHRKIVSSSLLLVLRDNIQGITKPAIRRLARRGGVKRISGLIYEETRGVLKIFLENIIRDSVTYTEHAKRKTVTSLD
;
A
#
# COMPACT_ATOMS: atom_id res chain seq x y z
N MET A 1 65.75 1.64 -17.11
CA MET A 1 64.74 2.54 -17.70
C MET A 1 63.35 2.01 -17.37
N LEU A 2 62.78 2.48 -16.26
CA LEU A 2 61.40 2.20 -15.86
C LEU A 2 60.49 3.17 -16.64
N ARG A 3 59.51 2.66 -17.40
CA ARG A 3 58.46 3.50 -18.00
C ARG A 3 57.24 3.50 -17.06
N GLU A 4 56.88 4.70 -16.62
CA GLU A 4 55.76 5.01 -15.74
C GLU A 4 54.42 4.53 -16.34
N ILE A 5 53.62 3.88 -15.50
CA ILE A 5 52.22 3.58 -15.78
C ILE A 5 51.43 4.86 -15.50
N ASN A 6 50.81 5.42 -16.54
CA ASN A 6 49.97 6.63 -16.47
C ASN A 6 48.73 6.37 -15.60
N ALA A 7 48.66 7.03 -14.45
CA ALA A 7 47.57 6.93 -13.47
C ALA A 7 46.33 7.75 -13.86
N ARG A 8 45.73 7.49 -15.04
CA ARG A 8 44.53 8.24 -15.50
C ARG A 8 43.25 7.42 -15.72
N ASP A 9 43.28 6.10 -15.50
CA ASP A 9 42.11 5.22 -15.74
C ASP A 9 41.32 4.82 -14.49
N LEU A 10 41.03 5.76 -13.59
CA LEU A 10 40.18 5.50 -12.40
C LEU A 10 39.03 6.50 -12.28
N VAL A 11 38.10 6.49 -13.25
CA VAL A 11 36.75 7.00 -13.00
C VAL A 11 36.04 6.00 -12.09
N SER A 12 36.00 6.29 -10.79
CA SER A 12 35.20 5.51 -9.86
C SER A 12 33.72 5.76 -10.16
N GLY A 13 33.09 4.84 -10.89
CA GLY A 13 31.65 4.83 -11.16
C GLY A 13 30.86 4.60 -9.87
N ARG A 14 30.64 5.65 -9.08
CA ARG A 14 29.81 5.59 -7.87
C ARG A 14 28.35 5.80 -8.26
N GLY A 15 27.70 4.74 -8.73
CA GLY A 15 26.27 4.74 -9.01
C GLY A 15 25.43 5.18 -7.79
N LYS A 16 24.38 5.98 -8.02
CA LYS A 16 23.42 6.37 -6.97
C LYS A 16 22.55 5.16 -6.58
N GLY A 17 23.04 4.36 -5.63
CA GLY A 17 22.26 3.24 -5.11
C GLY A 17 23.04 2.24 -4.26
N GLY A 18 24.01 2.71 -3.47
CA GLY A 18 24.75 1.84 -2.56
C GLY A 18 23.93 1.44 -1.33
N LYS A 19 23.95 0.15 -1.00
CA LYS A 19 23.37 -0.51 0.18
C LYS A 19 24.09 -0.05 1.45
N GLY A 20 23.90 1.21 1.81
CA GLY A 20 24.33 1.81 3.07
C GLY A 20 23.19 1.80 4.07
N LEU A 21 23.49 1.37 5.29
CA LEU A 21 22.62 1.55 6.46
C LEU A 21 22.54 3.05 6.79
N GLY A 22 21.71 3.80 6.05
CA GLY A 22 21.59 5.23 6.27
C GLY A 22 21.24 6.03 5.03
N LYS A 23 20.02 5.84 4.51
CA LYS A 23 19.29 6.92 3.83
C LYS A 23 17.85 6.91 4.33
N GLY A 24 17.43 8.06 4.84
CA GLY A 24 16.27 8.27 5.70
C GLY A 24 14.97 7.67 5.17
N GLY A 25 14.16 7.15 6.10
CA GLY A 25 12.88 6.51 5.79
C GLY A 25 12.39 5.56 6.88
N ALA A 26 13.24 5.17 7.83
CA ALA A 26 12.81 4.47 9.02
C ALA A 26 12.12 5.44 10.00
N LYS A 27 10.92 5.93 9.66
CA LYS A 27 9.98 6.39 10.68
C LYS A 27 9.53 5.16 11.47
N ARG A 28 10.36 4.77 12.45
CA ARG A 28 9.91 3.95 13.57
C ARG A 28 9.17 4.85 14.56
N HIS A 29 8.05 5.39 14.12
CA HIS A 29 7.00 5.80 15.03
C HIS A 29 5.81 4.93 14.70
N ARG A 30 5.60 3.92 15.55
CA ARG A 30 4.29 3.25 15.68
C ARG A 30 3.27 4.38 15.70
N LYS A 31 2.34 4.39 14.75
CA LYS A 31 1.18 5.27 14.86
C LYS A 31 0.41 4.76 16.08
N ILE A 32 0.63 5.42 17.21
CA ILE A 32 -0.23 5.27 18.37
C ILE A 32 -1.61 5.69 17.88
N VAL A 33 -2.51 4.72 17.84
CA VAL A 33 -3.93 4.93 17.63
C VAL A 33 -4.40 5.70 18.85
N SER A 34 -4.52 7.02 18.73
CA SER A 34 -5.34 7.83 19.63
C SER A 34 -5.72 9.12 18.92
N SER A 35 -6.89 9.12 18.31
CA SER A 35 -8.00 9.81 18.94
C SER A 35 -9.26 9.52 18.13
N SER A 36 -10.18 8.81 18.80
CA SER A 36 -11.53 8.45 18.37
C SER A 36 -12.44 9.69 18.21
N LEU A 37 -11.98 10.73 17.51
CA LEU A 37 -12.80 11.87 17.10
C LEU A 37 -12.17 12.61 15.90
N LEU A 38 -11.72 11.85 14.89
CA LEU A 38 -11.57 12.33 13.52
C LEU A 38 -12.21 11.29 12.59
N LEU A 39 -13.45 10.92 12.92
CA LEU A 39 -14.34 10.08 12.13
C LEU A 39 -14.96 10.82 10.93
N VAL A 40 -14.44 12.00 10.59
CA VAL A 40 -15.05 12.88 9.60
C VAL A 40 -14.09 13.02 8.43
N LEU A 41 -14.38 12.28 7.36
CA LEU A 41 -13.93 12.51 5.98
C LEU A 41 -12.42 12.38 5.72
N ARG A 42 -11.87 11.19 5.95
CA ARG A 42 -10.71 10.74 5.18
C ARG A 42 -11.15 9.71 4.16
N ASP A 43 -10.61 9.81 2.95
CA ASP A 43 -10.66 8.76 1.94
C ASP A 43 -9.92 7.52 2.45
N ASN A 44 -10.63 6.71 3.25
CA ASN A 44 -10.14 5.46 3.82
C ASN A 44 -9.68 4.48 2.74
N ILE A 45 -10.13 4.69 1.49
CA ILE A 45 -9.70 3.92 0.34
C ILE A 45 -8.19 4.00 0.08
N GLN A 46 -7.54 5.12 0.43
CA GLN A 46 -6.08 5.24 0.36
C GLN A 46 -5.36 4.43 1.46
N GLY A 47 -6.10 4.01 2.50
CA GLY A 47 -5.65 3.02 3.49
C GLY A 47 -5.37 1.65 2.88
N ILE A 48 -5.96 1.33 1.72
CA ILE A 48 -5.57 0.17 0.92
C ILE A 48 -4.29 0.50 0.17
N THR A 49 -3.17 0.17 0.81
CA THR A 49 -1.84 0.58 0.34
C THR A 49 -1.37 -0.20 -0.89
N LYS A 50 -0.54 0.43 -1.74
CA LYS A 50 0.12 -0.22 -2.90
C LYS A 50 0.77 -1.59 -2.59
N PRO A 51 1.49 -1.80 -1.48
CA PRO A 51 2.01 -3.14 -1.14
C PRO A 51 0.91 -4.16 -0.82
N ALA A 52 -0.24 -3.77 -0.27
CA ALA A 52 -1.36 -4.68 -0.05
C ALA A 52 -1.94 -5.17 -1.38
N ILE A 53 -2.20 -4.25 -2.33
CA ILE A 53 -2.64 -4.58 -3.69
C ILE A 53 -1.63 -5.49 -4.38
N ARG A 54 -0.32 -5.20 -4.23
CA ARG A 54 0.73 -6.07 -4.77
C ARG A 54 0.65 -7.47 -4.18
N ARG A 55 0.46 -7.64 -2.88
CA ARG A 55 0.32 -8.96 -2.24
C ARG A 55 -0.88 -9.74 -2.78
N LEU A 56 -2.02 -9.09 -2.97
CA LEU A 56 -3.21 -9.69 -3.58
C LEU A 56 -2.95 -10.14 -5.01
N ALA A 57 -2.40 -9.25 -5.85
CA ALA A 57 -2.07 -9.57 -7.23
C ALA A 57 -1.03 -10.71 -7.33
N ARG A 58 -0.03 -10.75 -6.44
CA ARG A 58 0.92 -11.88 -6.38
C ARG A 58 0.23 -13.19 -6.01
N ARG A 59 -0.68 -13.17 -5.03
CA ARG A 59 -1.49 -14.36 -4.68
C ARG A 59 -2.32 -14.84 -5.87
N GLY A 60 -2.84 -13.92 -6.69
CA GLY A 60 -3.53 -14.22 -7.94
C GLY A 60 -2.62 -14.56 -9.13
N GLY A 61 -1.31 -14.79 -8.94
CA GLY A 61 -0.40 -15.18 -10.02
C GLY A 61 0.03 -14.05 -10.96
N VAL A 62 -0.26 -12.79 -10.65
CA VAL A 62 0.09 -11.66 -11.51
C VAL A 62 1.60 -11.41 -11.49
N LYS A 63 2.26 -11.52 -12.66
CA LYS A 63 3.72 -11.40 -12.82
C LYS A 63 4.23 -9.96 -12.95
N ARG A 64 3.50 -9.06 -13.60
CA ARG A 64 3.83 -7.63 -13.74
C ARG A 64 2.56 -6.81 -13.53
N ILE A 65 2.68 -5.66 -12.87
CA ILE A 65 1.53 -4.81 -12.50
C ILE A 65 1.83 -3.39 -12.99
N SER A 66 0.92 -2.80 -13.77
CA SER A 66 1.01 -1.42 -14.21
C SER A 66 0.74 -0.42 -13.07
N GLY A 67 1.25 0.80 -13.19
CA GLY A 67 1.06 1.86 -12.18
C GLY A 67 -0.39 2.31 -12.00
N LEU A 68 -1.20 2.24 -13.07
CA LEU A 68 -2.61 2.67 -13.05
C LEU A 68 -3.51 1.71 -12.26
N ILE A 69 -3.09 0.44 -12.12
CA ILE A 69 -3.88 -0.60 -11.45
C ILE A 69 -4.13 -0.31 -9.97
N TYR A 70 -3.28 0.49 -9.31
CA TYR A 70 -3.47 0.77 -7.88
C TYR A 70 -4.72 1.60 -7.60
N GLU A 71 -5.02 2.60 -8.43
CA GLU A 71 -6.27 3.38 -8.27
C GLU A 71 -7.46 2.60 -8.82
N GLU A 72 -7.30 1.89 -9.93
CA GLU A 72 -8.37 1.04 -10.48
C GLU A 72 -8.85 -0.02 -9.48
N THR A 73 -7.92 -0.73 -8.86
CA THR A 73 -8.25 -1.77 -7.85
C THR A 73 -8.98 -1.16 -6.65
N ARG A 74 -8.68 0.09 -6.29
CA ARG A 74 -9.37 0.80 -5.22
C ARG A 74 -10.80 1.15 -5.61
N GLY A 75 -11.02 1.60 -6.84
CA GLY A 75 -12.36 1.85 -7.38
C GLY A 75 -13.22 0.58 -7.34
N VAL A 76 -12.69 -0.52 -7.88
CA VAL A 76 -13.38 -1.82 -7.90
C VAL A 76 -13.68 -2.32 -6.47
N LEU A 77 -12.71 -2.24 -5.56
CA LEU A 77 -12.90 -2.68 -4.18
C LEU A 77 -13.97 -1.86 -3.45
N LYS A 78 -14.04 -0.55 -3.72
CA LYS A 78 -15.07 0.33 -3.14
C LYS A 78 -16.46 -0.11 -3.59
N ILE A 79 -16.66 -0.28 -4.90
CA ILE A 79 -17.97 -0.70 -5.46
C ILE A 79 -18.37 -2.07 -4.91
N PHE A 80 -17.43 -3.01 -4.85
CA PHE A 80 -17.68 -4.35 -4.33
C PHE A 80 -18.16 -4.33 -2.86
N LEU A 81 -17.46 -3.59 -2.00
CA LEU A 81 -17.83 -3.49 -0.58
C LEU A 81 -19.13 -2.71 -0.39
N GLU A 82 -19.37 -1.67 -1.19
CA GLU A 82 -20.63 -0.94 -1.14
C GLU A 82 -21.83 -1.84 -1.44
N ASN A 83 -21.74 -2.72 -2.44
CA ASN A 83 -22.82 -3.64 -2.77
C ASN A 83 -23.09 -4.62 -1.62
N ILE A 84 -22.04 -5.26 -1.09
CA ILE A 84 -22.17 -6.22 0.02
C ILE A 84 -22.73 -5.55 1.27
N ILE A 85 -22.21 -4.37 1.65
CA ILE A 85 -22.64 -3.68 2.87
C ILE A 85 -24.09 -3.21 2.75
N ARG A 86 -24.55 -2.77 1.57
CA ARG A 86 -25.97 -2.40 1.37
C ARG A 86 -26.88 -3.59 1.66
N ASP A 87 -26.53 -4.78 1.17
CA ASP A 87 -27.31 -5.99 1.40
C ASP A 87 -27.27 -6.41 2.89
N SER A 88 -26.09 -6.45 3.51
CA SER A 88 -25.95 -6.79 4.94
C SER A 88 -26.69 -5.81 5.86
N VAL A 89 -26.69 -4.51 5.55
CA VAL A 89 -27.46 -3.51 6.30
C VAL A 89 -28.95 -3.75 6.14
N THR A 90 -29.42 -4.10 4.94
CA THR A 90 -30.83 -4.41 4.68
C THR A 90 -31.31 -5.59 5.54
N TYR A 91 -30.53 -6.66 5.67
CA TYR A 91 -30.85 -7.79 6.55
C TYR A 91 -30.83 -7.41 8.03
N THR A 92 -29.86 -6.60 8.44
CA THR A 92 -29.73 -6.13 9.82
C THR A 92 -30.93 -5.26 10.23
N GLU A 93 -31.37 -4.36 9.35
CA GLU A 93 -32.53 -3.49 9.55
C GLU A 93 -33.84 -4.29 9.57
N HIS A 94 -33.99 -5.27 8.66
CA HIS A 94 -35.15 -6.17 8.65
C HIS A 94 -35.30 -6.92 9.98
N ALA A 95 -34.18 -7.35 10.58
CA ALA A 95 -34.15 -8.01 11.87
C ALA A 95 -34.22 -7.05 13.08
N LYS A 96 -34.40 -5.73 12.86
CA LYS A 96 -34.43 -4.69 13.91
C LYS A 96 -33.17 -4.66 14.80
N ARG A 97 -32.04 -5.12 14.26
CA ARG A 97 -30.75 -5.11 14.96
C ARG A 97 -30.00 -3.82 14.61
N LYS A 98 -29.10 -3.39 15.52
CA LYS A 98 -28.18 -2.26 15.28
C LYS A 98 -26.75 -2.71 15.00
N THR A 99 -26.52 -4.02 14.99
CA THR A 99 -25.21 -4.64 14.85
C THR A 99 -25.28 -5.62 13.70
N VAL A 100 -24.49 -5.35 12.65
CA VAL A 100 -24.27 -6.27 11.54
C VAL A 100 -23.54 -7.49 12.09
N THR A 101 -24.09 -8.67 11.86
CA THR A 101 -23.52 -9.96 12.25
C THR A 101 -22.86 -10.62 11.04
N SER A 102 -22.08 -11.68 11.25
CA SER A 102 -21.43 -12.42 10.16
C SER A 102 -22.41 -13.19 9.25
N LEU A 103 -23.69 -13.24 9.61
CA LEU A 103 -24.74 -13.91 8.83
C LEU A 103 -25.50 -12.96 7.90
N ASP A 104 -25.37 -11.64 8.11
CA ASP A 104 -26.02 -10.60 7.31
C ASP A 104 -25.19 -10.27 6.06
#